data_AF-A0A3C1MZ41-F1
#
_entry.id   AF-A0A3C1MZ41-F1
#
_cell.length_a   1.000
_cell.length_b   1.000
_cell.length_c   1.000
_cell.angle_alpha   90.00
_cell.angle_beta   90.00
_cell.angle_gamma   90.00
#
_symmetry.space_group_name_H-M   'P 1'
#
loop_
_entity.id
_entity.type
_entity.pdbx_description
1 polymer ?
#
loop_
_entity_poly.entity_id
_entity_poly.type
_entity_poly.pdbx_seq_one_letter_code
_entity_poly.pdbx_strand_id
1 'polypeptide(L)'
;MSGRRPRKQMNNINVVPYIDVMLVLLVIFMITAPLVNPGQVELPSVAKAQAVPVEPLEVIIYADGKLRLRDRSQAGGAPRSVSRDELVGVIQESQQQNPDQPVVISADKNVR
;
A
#
# COMPACT_ATOMS: atom_id res chain seq x y z
N MET A 1 -48.19 44.33 76.59
CA MET A 1 -46.98 44.29 75.75
C MET A 1 -46.94 42.93 75.06
N SER A 2 -47.26 42.86 73.76
CA SER A 2 -47.33 41.59 73.03
C SER A 2 -46.01 41.34 72.30
N GLY A 3 -45.28 40.30 72.69
CA GLY A 3 -43.99 39.91 72.11
C GLY A 3 -44.19 39.16 70.79
N ARG A 4 -43.73 39.76 69.69
CA ARG A 4 -43.76 39.18 68.34
C ARG A 4 -42.67 38.10 68.24
N ARG A 5 -43.05 36.82 68.20
CA ARG A 5 -42.11 35.72 67.89
C ARG A 5 -41.66 35.80 66.43
N PRO A 6 -40.35 35.75 66.13
CA PRO A 6 -39.88 35.74 64.75
C PRO A 6 -40.20 34.39 64.11
N ARG A 7 -40.93 34.41 62.98
CA ARG A 7 -41.13 33.23 62.13
C ARG A 7 -39.80 32.94 61.44
N LYS A 8 -39.17 31.83 61.80
CA LYS A 8 -38.02 31.29 61.07
C LYS A 8 -38.52 30.82 59.69
N GLN A 9 -38.10 31.49 58.61
CA GLN A 9 -38.33 30.99 57.25
C GLN A 9 -37.54 29.69 57.08
N MET A 10 -38.24 28.58 56.88
CA MET A 10 -37.64 27.33 56.46
C MET A 10 -37.40 27.44 54.94
N ASN A 11 -36.16 27.67 54.54
CA ASN A 11 -35.77 27.66 53.13
C ASN A 11 -35.35 26.23 52.77
N ASN A 12 -36.33 25.36 52.52
CA ASN A 12 -36.06 24.03 52.00
C ASN A 12 -35.86 24.15 50.49
N ILE A 13 -34.63 23.97 50.01
CA ILE A 13 -34.35 23.90 48.58
C ILE A 13 -35.02 22.63 48.05
N ASN A 14 -35.96 22.76 47.11
CA ASN A 14 -36.47 21.61 46.41
C ASN A 14 -35.35 21.07 45.51
N VAL A 15 -34.86 19.87 45.82
CA VAL A 15 -33.77 19.21 45.08
C VAL A 15 -34.27 18.48 43.83
N VAL A 16 -35.57 18.20 43.74
CA VAL A 16 -36.18 17.45 42.62
C VAL A 16 -35.92 18.12 41.25
N PRO A 17 -36.07 19.45 41.08
CA PRO A 17 -35.79 20.09 39.81
C PRO A 17 -34.30 20.05 39.42
N TYR A 18 -33.39 20.08 40.40
CA TYR A 18 -31.96 20.02 40.14
C TYR A 18 -31.54 18.62 39.66
N ILE A 19 -32.11 17.59 40.26
CA ILE A 19 -31.87 16.19 39.87
C ILE A 19 -32.32 15.98 38.42
N ASP A 20 -33.47 16.50 38.02
CA ASP A 20 -34.00 16.38 36.65
C ASP A 20 -33.03 16.99 35.62
N VAL A 21 -32.54 18.21 35.86
CA VAL A 21 -31.56 18.86 34.96
C VAL A 21 -30.26 18.07 34.88
N MET A 22 -29.76 17.55 36.00
CA MET A 22 -28.52 16.74 36.01
C MET A 22 -28.70 15.41 35.25
N LEU A 23 -29.85 14.75 35.39
CA LEU A 23 -30.16 13.49 34.69
C LEU A 23 -30.32 13.71 33.18
N VAL A 24 -30.98 14.81 32.76
CA VAL A 24 -31.11 15.18 31.34
C VAL A 24 -29.73 15.37 30.69
N LEU A 25 -28.78 16.02 31.38
CA LEU A 25 -27.42 16.19 30.87
C LEU A 25 -26.69 14.85 30.70
N LEU A 26 -26.87 13.89 31.63
CA LEU A 26 -26.28 12.56 31.51
C LEU A 26 -26.86 11.77 30.32
N VAL A 27 -28.18 11.87 30.10
CA VAL A 27 -28.84 11.22 28.96
C VAL A 27 -28.34 11.80 27.63
N ILE A 28 -28.17 13.12 27.53
CA ILE A 28 -27.61 13.77 26.34
C ILE A 28 -26.21 13.23 26.07
N PHE A 29 -25.32 13.20 27.06
CA PHE A 29 -23.97 12.67 26.87
C PHE A 29 -23.95 11.21 26.43
N MET A 30 -24.78 10.36 27.05
CA MET A 30 -24.91 8.95 26.69
C MET A 30 -25.37 8.75 25.23
N ILE A 31 -26.27 9.61 24.74
CA ILE A 31 -26.79 9.54 23.36
C ILE A 31 -25.85 10.18 22.34
N THR A 32 -24.95 11.09 22.72
CA THR A 32 -24.02 11.75 21.78
C THR A 32 -22.81 10.90 21.36
N ALA A 33 -22.49 9.83 22.09
CA ALA A 33 -21.35 8.95 21.81
C ALA A 33 -21.46 7.91 20.65
N PRO A 34 -22.61 7.58 20.03
CA PRO A 34 -22.71 6.42 19.14
C PRO A 34 -22.25 6.69 17.69
N LEU A 35 -21.59 7.82 17.40
CA LEU A 35 -21.23 8.21 16.02
C LEU A 35 -19.75 8.02 15.67
N VAL A 36 -19.06 7.08 16.31
CA VAL A 36 -17.80 6.56 15.75
C VAL A 36 -18.15 5.41 14.82
N ASN A 37 -18.48 5.71 13.56
CA ASN A 37 -18.43 4.71 12.51
C ASN A 37 -16.95 4.32 12.36
N PRO A 38 -16.54 3.07 12.66
CA PRO A 38 -15.24 2.61 12.19
C PRO A 38 -15.33 2.65 10.66
N GLY A 39 -14.69 3.66 10.05
CA GLY A 39 -14.56 3.73 8.61
C GLY A 39 -14.00 2.39 8.15
N GLN A 40 -14.65 1.77 7.17
CA GLN A 40 -14.18 0.54 6.56
C GLN A 40 -12.83 0.86 5.92
N VAL A 41 -11.75 0.65 6.67
CA VAL A 41 -10.39 0.80 6.14
C VAL A 41 -10.14 -0.45 5.32
N GLU A 42 -10.38 -0.34 4.02
CA GLU A 42 -9.82 -1.26 3.06
C GLU A 42 -8.29 -1.09 3.12
N LEU A 43 -7.65 -1.93 3.93
CA LEU A 43 -6.20 -2.11 3.85
C LEU A 43 -5.94 -2.66 2.45
N PRO A 44 -5.26 -1.91 1.55
CA PRO A 44 -4.89 -2.47 0.27
C PRO A 44 -4.04 -3.70 0.57
N SER A 45 -4.45 -4.86 0.05
CA SER A 45 -3.64 -6.06 0.16
C SER A 45 -2.31 -5.76 -0.54
N VAL A 46 -1.27 -5.54 0.25
CA VAL A 46 0.12 -5.67 -0.18
C VAL A 46 0.39 -7.15 -0.45
N ALA A 47 -0.32 -7.69 -1.45
CA ALA A 47 -0.12 -9.00 -2.01
C ALA A 47 0.10 -8.91 -3.54
N LYS A 48 0.45 -7.72 -4.05
CA LYS A 48 1.50 -7.70 -5.05
C LYS A 48 2.79 -7.96 -4.28
N ALA A 49 3.05 -9.24 -3.99
CA ALA A 49 4.42 -9.72 -3.86
C ALA A 49 5.19 -8.98 -4.95
N GLN A 50 6.23 -8.23 -4.59
CA GLN A 50 7.11 -7.61 -5.57
C GLN A 50 7.37 -8.68 -6.61
N ALA A 51 6.78 -8.53 -7.80
CA ALA A 51 6.92 -9.52 -8.84
C ALA A 51 8.43 -9.67 -9.00
N VAL A 52 8.95 -10.88 -8.76
CA VAL A 52 10.39 -11.12 -8.83
C VAL A 52 10.83 -10.52 -10.16
N PRO A 53 11.73 -9.52 -10.17
CA PRO A 53 12.09 -8.84 -11.40
C PRO A 53 12.51 -9.90 -12.41
N VAL A 54 11.78 -9.98 -13.53
CA VAL A 54 12.10 -10.94 -14.58
C VAL A 54 13.45 -10.52 -15.14
N GLU A 55 14.45 -11.37 -14.95
CA GLU A 55 15.81 -11.10 -15.40
C GLU A 55 15.82 -10.98 -16.94
N PRO A 56 16.32 -9.87 -17.49
CA PRO A 56 16.27 -9.62 -18.92
C PRO A 56 17.21 -10.53 -19.69
N LEU A 57 16.80 -10.87 -20.90
CA LEU A 57 17.66 -11.47 -21.91
C LEU A 57 18.59 -10.38 -22.47
N GLU A 58 19.90 -10.58 -22.35
CA GLU A 58 20.91 -9.59 -22.77
C GLU A 58 21.57 -9.98 -24.10
N VAL A 59 21.49 -9.09 -25.08
CA VAL A 59 22.16 -9.20 -26.38
C VAL A 59 23.37 -8.28 -26.37
N ILE A 60 24.56 -8.87 -26.47
CA ILE A 60 25.84 -8.15 -26.44
C ILE A 60 26.39 -8.05 -27.87
N ILE A 61 26.65 -6.82 -28.31
CA ILE A 61 27.25 -6.51 -29.61
C ILE A 61 28.68 -6.06 -29.38
N TYR A 62 29.64 -6.86 -29.85
CA TYR A 62 31.06 -6.54 -29.76
C TYR A 62 31.51 -5.66 -30.92
N ALA A 63 32.62 -4.93 -30.72
CA ALA A 63 33.23 -4.07 -31.75
C ALA A 63 33.69 -4.83 -33.02
N ASP A 64 33.87 -6.14 -32.94
CA ASP A 64 34.17 -7.01 -34.08
C ASP A 64 32.91 -7.49 -34.83
N GLY A 65 31.73 -6.98 -34.46
CA GLY A 65 30.44 -7.34 -35.03
C GLY A 65 29.91 -8.69 -34.53
N LYS A 66 30.62 -9.37 -33.62
CA LYS A 66 30.13 -10.62 -33.03
C LYS A 66 28.98 -10.33 -32.08
N LEU A 67 27.96 -11.16 -32.18
CA LEU A 67 26.82 -11.12 -31.29
C LEU A 67 26.95 -12.23 -30.26
N ARG A 68 26.73 -11.88 -28.99
CA ARG A 68 26.60 -12.86 -27.91
C ARG A 68 25.27 -12.69 -27.22
N LEU A 69 24.69 -13.80 -26.81
CA LEU A 69 23.48 -13.82 -26.00
C LEU A 69 23.82 -14.27 -24.59
N ARG A 70 23.26 -13.56 -23.62
CA ARG A 70 23.36 -13.90 -22.21
C ARG A 70 21.97 -13.93 -21.60
N ASP A 71 21.57 -15.09 -21.11
CA ASP A 71 20.36 -15.22 -20.31
C ASP A 71 20.70 -15.01 -18.84
N ARG A 72 20.19 -13.91 -18.27
CA ARG A 72 20.44 -13.53 -16.88
C ARG A 72 19.50 -14.24 -15.90
N SER A 73 18.44 -14.88 -16.42
CA SER A 73 17.55 -15.73 -15.62
C SER A 73 18.22 -17.05 -15.21
N GLN A 74 19.21 -17.50 -15.98
CA GLN A 74 20.00 -18.69 -15.67
C GLN A 74 21.21 -18.30 -14.80
N ALA A 75 21.23 -18.74 -13.55
CA ALA A 75 22.34 -18.52 -12.64
C ALA A 75 23.64 -19.12 -13.22
N GLY A 76 24.54 -18.26 -13.70
CA GLY A 76 25.79 -18.68 -14.36
C GLY A 76 25.75 -18.67 -15.90
N GLY A 77 24.73 -18.05 -16.52
CA GLY A 77 24.65 -17.88 -17.97
C GLY A 77 25.90 -17.20 -18.55
N ALA A 78 26.80 -18.00 -19.11
CA ALA A 78 27.96 -17.50 -19.86
C ALA A 78 27.46 -16.93 -21.20
N PRO A 79 28.04 -15.80 -21.68
CA PRO A 79 27.72 -15.28 -23.00
C PRO A 79 28.05 -16.32 -24.07
N ARG A 80 27.04 -16.76 -24.81
CA ARG A 80 27.23 -17.67 -25.95
C ARG A 80 27.27 -16.87 -27.24
N SER A 81 28.21 -17.18 -28.13
CA SER A 81 28.24 -16.57 -29.46
C SER A 81 27.10 -17.16 -30.29
N VAL A 82 26.39 -16.29 -31.00
CA VAL A 82 25.17 -16.63 -31.74
C VAL A 82 25.16 -15.89 -33.07
N SER A 83 24.66 -16.56 -34.11
CA SER A 83 24.40 -15.91 -35.39
C SER A 83 23.13 -15.05 -35.33
N ARG A 84 22.92 -14.20 -36.34
CA ARG A 84 21.72 -13.35 -36.41
C ARG A 84 20.43 -14.15 -36.54
N ASP A 85 20.45 -15.22 -37.31
CA ASP A 85 19.28 -16.09 -37.53
C ASP A 85 18.96 -16.89 -36.27
N GLU A 86 19.99 -17.39 -35.59
CA GLU A 86 19.85 -18.06 -34.29
C GLU A 86 19.33 -17.13 -33.21
N LEU A 87 19.78 -15.87 -33.20
CA LEU A 87 19.30 -14.85 -32.26
C LEU A 87 17.80 -14.62 -32.37
N VAL A 88 17.31 -14.46 -33.59
CA VAL A 88 15.88 -14.24 -33.83
C VAL A 88 15.08 -15.44 -33.34
N GLY A 89 15.52 -16.66 -33.67
CA GLY A 89 14.87 -17.88 -33.20
C GLY A 89 14.80 -17.96 -31.67
N VAL A 90 15.91 -17.70 -30.98
CA VAL A 90 15.98 -17.78 -29.52
C VAL A 90 15.13 -16.70 -28.86
N ILE A 91 15.19 -15.45 -29.35
CA ILE A 91 14.39 -14.35 -28.79
C ILE A 91 12.90 -14.66 -28.99
N GLN A 92 12.51 -15.17 -30.15
CA GLN A 92 11.12 -15.51 -30.44
C GLN A 92 10.61 -16.65 -29.55
N GLU A 93 11.42 -17.68 -29.32
CA GLU A 93 11.09 -18.78 -28.39
C GLU A 93 10.98 -18.29 -26.94
N SER A 94 11.94 -17.48 -26.48
CA SER A 94 11.94 -16.88 -25.14
C SER A 94 10.72 -15.98 -24.92
N GLN A 95 10.33 -15.19 -25.93
CA GLN A 95 9.14 -14.33 -25.89
C GLN A 95 7.82 -15.11 -25.95
N GLN A 96 7.79 -16.29 -26.59
CA GLN A 96 6.63 -17.17 -26.55
C GLN A 96 6.43 -17.79 -25.16
N GLN A 97 7.52 -18.13 -24.48
CA GLN A 97 7.48 -18.70 -23.14
C GLN A 97 7.21 -17.63 -22.07
N ASN A 98 7.82 -16.45 -22.20
CA ASN A 98 7.70 -15.34 -21.26
C ASN A 98 7.51 -14.00 -22.01
N PRO A 99 6.26 -13.62 -22.37
CA PRO A 99 5.98 -12.39 -23.11
C PRO A 99 6.39 -11.11 -22.36
N ASP A 100 6.44 -11.18 -21.03
CA ASP A 100 6.82 -10.06 -20.18
C ASP A 100 8.33 -10.00 -19.92
N GLN A 101 9.14 -10.89 -20.52
CA GLN A 101 10.59 -10.89 -20.34
C GLN A 101 11.24 -9.72 -21.12
N PRO A 102 11.91 -8.79 -20.44
CA PRO A 102 12.59 -7.68 -21.11
C PRO A 102 13.82 -8.16 -21.88
N VAL A 103 14.08 -7.54 -23.05
CA VAL A 103 15.30 -7.76 -23.84
C VAL A 103 16.16 -6.50 -23.77
N VAL A 104 17.41 -6.64 -23.34
CA VAL A 104 18.37 -5.54 -23.21
C VAL A 104 19.48 -5.73 -24.26
N ILE A 105 19.83 -4.65 -24.95
CA ILE A 105 20.90 -4.65 -25.95
C ILE A 105 22.07 -3.83 -25.41
N SER A 106 23.22 -4.48 -25.24
CA SER A 106 24.47 -3.90 -24.76
C SER A 106 25.47 -3.86 -25.92
N ALA A 107 25.83 -2.68 -26.41
CA ALA A 107 26.81 -2.53 -27.50
C ALA A 107 28.11 -1.90 -26.99
N ASP A 108 29.25 -2.39 -27.49
CA ASP A 108 30.55 -1.76 -27.24
C ASP A 108 30.58 -0.36 -27.88
N LYS A 109 31.21 0.60 -27.19
CA LYS A 109 31.37 2.00 -27.67
C LYS A 109 32.11 2.09 -29.00
N ASN A 110 32.90 1.07 -29.34
CA ASN A 110 33.66 1.02 -30.59
C ASN A 110 32.92 0.36 -31.76
N VAL A 111 31.64 -0.04 -31.59
CA VAL A 111 30.82 -0.52 -32.70
C VAL A 111 30.56 0.64 -33.66
N ARG A 112 30.97 0.47 -34.92
CA ARG A 112 30.83 1.44 -36.02
C ARG A 112 29.88 0.91 -37.09
#